data_AF-I1XEV2-F1
#
_entry.id   AF-I1XEV2-F1
#
_cell.length_a   1.000
_cell.length_b   1.000
_cell.length_c   1.000
_cell.angle_alpha   90.00
_cell.angle_beta   90.00
_cell.angle_gamma   90.00
#
_symmetry.space_group_name_H-M   'P 1'
#
loop_
_entity.id
_entity.type
_entity.pdbx_description
1 polymer ?
#
loop_
_entity_poly.entity_id
_entity_poly.type
_entity_poly.pdbx_seq_one_letter_code
_entity_poly.pdbx_strand_id
1 'polypeptide(L)'
;MMNISISSHSLIQKLILLSMAFLLVACSQPKDDLQAYVAEVKARQVVDIPPIPVMKPYEKFSYAAAELRDPFVPTVIDVPEPEPEQVVDNGIQPNENRMKEILENYPLGDLQYVGTLEQESLWALIRAPDSTIHRVQIGNYMGLNHGQIVAISETQLTLKEIVPEGNGYNERETTVPVVEIN
;
A
#
# COMPACT_ATOMS: atom_id res chain seq x y z
N MET A 1 76.97 53.33 5.83
CA MET A 1 75.62 53.54 5.27
C MET A 1 75.29 52.25 4.52
N MET A 2 74.41 51.35 4.92
CA MET A 2 73.05 51.49 5.46
C MET A 2 72.75 50.17 6.20
N ASN A 3 72.50 50.22 7.50
CA ASN A 3 72.23 49.02 8.31
C ASN A 3 70.83 48.51 8.00
N ILE A 4 70.73 47.36 7.35
CA ILE A 4 69.45 46.67 7.14
C ILE A 4 69.14 45.91 8.43
N SER A 5 68.30 46.53 9.27
CA SER A 5 67.69 45.84 10.39
C SER A 5 66.70 44.81 9.84
N ILE A 6 67.12 43.55 9.74
CA ILE A 6 66.25 42.44 9.34
C ILE A 6 65.48 42.02 10.59
N SER A 7 64.26 42.54 10.74
CA SER A 7 63.33 42.12 11.78
C SER A 7 63.04 40.61 11.65
N SER A 8 63.20 39.85 12.74
CA SER A 8 63.03 38.38 12.73
C SER A 8 61.66 37.95 12.20
N HIS A 9 60.64 38.79 12.38
CA HIS A 9 59.30 38.60 11.85
C HIS A 9 59.26 38.57 10.31
N SER A 10 60.07 39.38 9.62
CA SER A 10 60.13 39.41 8.14
C SER A 10 60.82 38.17 7.57
N LEU A 11 61.83 37.64 8.26
CA LEU A 11 62.54 36.42 7.85
C LEU A 11 61.65 35.18 8.04
N ILE A 12 60.94 35.09 9.17
CA ILE A 12 59.98 34.02 9.47
C ILE A 12 58.81 34.05 8.48
N GLN A 13 58.29 35.23 8.14
CA GLN A 13 57.19 35.36 7.19
C GLN A 13 57.58 34.90 5.78
N LYS A 14 58.80 35.21 5.31
CA LYS A 14 59.32 34.70 4.02
C LYS A 14 59.53 33.19 4.04
N LEU A 15 59.98 32.61 5.16
CA LEU A 15 60.13 31.16 5.31
C LEU A 15 58.78 30.43 5.31
N ILE A 16 57.76 30.97 5.97
CA ILE A 16 56.39 30.43 5.96
C ILE A 16 55.80 30.50 4.54
N LEU A 17 56.03 31.60 3.82
CA LEU A 17 55.51 31.77 2.46
C LEU A 17 56.21 30.81 1.47
N LEU A 18 57.51 30.56 1.67
CA LEU A 18 58.28 29.60 0.87
C LEU A 18 57.89 28.14 1.19
N SER A 19 57.65 27.80 2.46
CA SER A 19 57.17 26.46 2.83
C SER A 19 55.75 26.21 2.31
N MET A 20 54.88 27.23 2.34
CA MET A 20 53.54 27.15 1.79
C MET A 20 53.58 26.90 0.27
N ALA A 21 54.48 27.59 -0.45
CA ALA A 21 54.68 27.37 -1.88
C ALA A 21 55.18 25.95 -2.21
N PHE A 22 56.04 25.36 -1.37
CA PHE A 22 56.51 23.99 -1.55
C PHE A 22 55.42 22.94 -1.27
N LEU A 23 54.54 23.18 -0.30
CA LEU A 23 53.41 22.30 0.00
C LEU A 23 52.40 22.22 -1.16
N LEU A 24 52.28 23.27 -1.99
CA LEU A 24 51.39 23.30 -3.15
C LEU A 24 51.88 22.42 -4.32
N VAL A 25 53.19 22.18 -4.45
CA VAL A 25 53.76 21.39 -5.57
C VAL A 25 53.99 19.92 -5.18
N ALA A 26 54.00 19.60 -3.88
CA ALA A 26 54.21 18.24 -3.38
C ALA A 26 53.06 17.26 -3.66
N CYS A 27 51.90 17.73 -4.13
CA CYS A 27 50.73 16.89 -4.41
C CYS A 27 50.46 16.75 -5.93
N SER A 28 51.48 16.40 -6.72
CA SER A 28 51.30 16.00 -8.11
C SER A 28 51.78 14.56 -8.33
N GLN A 29 50.86 13.59 -8.26
CA GLN A 29 51.16 12.21 -8.65
C GLN A 29 51.04 12.04 -10.17
N PRO A 30 51.99 11.35 -10.84
CA PRO A 30 51.90 11.03 -12.26
C PRO A 30 50.71 10.10 -12.50
N LYS A 31 49.86 10.43 -13.49
CA LYS A 31 48.61 9.73 -13.80
C LYS A 31 48.71 8.89 -15.07
N ASP A 32 49.88 8.30 -15.29
CA ASP A 32 50.19 7.59 -16.55
C ASP A 32 49.30 6.37 -16.76
N ASP A 33 48.92 5.69 -15.67
CA ASP A 33 47.99 4.56 -15.69
C ASP A 33 46.57 4.96 -16.15
N LEU A 34 46.05 6.09 -15.65
CA LEU A 34 44.77 6.62 -16.09
C LEU A 34 44.80 7.03 -17.58
N GLN A 35 45.92 7.59 -18.03
CA GLN A 35 46.07 7.97 -19.44
C GLN A 35 46.13 6.73 -20.34
N ALA A 36 46.85 5.69 -19.94
CA ALA A 36 46.92 4.42 -20.64
C ALA A 36 45.55 3.73 -20.71
N TYR A 37 44.83 3.67 -19.58
CA TYR A 37 43.49 3.10 -19.53
C TYR A 37 42.50 3.86 -20.43
N VAL A 38 42.52 5.19 -20.41
CA VAL A 38 41.66 6.00 -21.30
C VAL A 38 42.00 5.76 -22.77
N ALA A 39 43.28 5.62 -23.12
CA ALA A 39 43.69 5.30 -24.49
C ALA A 39 43.20 3.91 -24.93
N GLU A 40 43.29 2.91 -24.06
CA GLU A 40 42.77 1.56 -24.31
C GLU A 40 41.24 1.56 -24.52
N VAL A 41 40.50 2.22 -23.63
CA VAL A 41 39.04 2.31 -23.73
C VAL A 41 38.61 3.01 -25.01
N LYS A 42 39.31 4.08 -25.42
CA LYS A 42 39.04 4.78 -26.68
C LYS A 42 39.38 3.93 -27.91
N ALA A 43 40.38 3.05 -27.83
CA ALA A 43 40.78 2.17 -28.93
C ALA A 43 39.85 0.95 -29.09
N ARG A 44 39.01 0.66 -28.09
CA ARG A 44 38.04 -0.42 -28.16
C ARG A 44 36.99 -0.09 -29.22
N GLN A 45 36.88 -0.95 -30.24
CA GLN A 45 35.92 -0.75 -31.33
C GLN A 45 34.49 -0.76 -30.80
N VAL A 46 33.68 0.20 -31.24
CA VAL A 46 32.25 0.26 -30.95
C VAL A 46 31.56 -0.83 -31.79
N VAL A 47 30.81 -1.71 -31.14
CA VAL A 47 30.00 -2.73 -31.80
C VAL A 47 28.96 -2.02 -32.67
N ASP A 48 28.79 -2.47 -33.92
CA ASP A 48 27.77 -1.93 -34.82
C ASP A 48 26.39 -2.16 -34.21
N ILE A 49 25.70 -1.07 -33.84
CA ILE A 49 24.39 -1.13 -33.21
C ILE A 49 23.36 -1.15 -34.34
N PRO A 50 22.49 -2.17 -34.43
CA PRO A 50 21.47 -2.19 -35.46
C PRO A 50 20.59 -0.94 -35.34
N PRO A 51 20.17 -0.35 -36.48
CA PRO A 51 19.35 0.85 -36.47
C PRO A 51 18.06 0.62 -35.69
N ILE A 52 17.59 1.68 -35.04
CA ILE A 52 16.33 1.66 -34.27
C ILE A 52 15.22 1.20 -35.23
N PRO A 53 14.38 0.22 -34.83
CA PRO A 53 13.29 -0.25 -35.65
C PRO A 53 12.32 0.89 -35.94
N VAL A 54 11.84 0.97 -37.18
CA VAL A 54 10.83 1.97 -37.56
C VAL A 54 9.51 1.59 -36.90
N MET A 55 8.91 2.54 -36.17
CA MET A 55 7.55 2.41 -35.65
C MET A 55 6.59 2.16 -36.82
N LYS A 56 5.90 1.02 -36.82
CA LYS A 56 4.87 0.74 -37.82
C LYS A 56 3.73 1.75 -37.64
N PRO A 57 3.20 2.36 -38.72
CA PRO A 57 2.04 3.22 -38.63
C PRO A 57 0.87 2.47 -37.98
N TYR A 58 0.11 3.17 -37.14
CA TYR A 58 -1.13 2.65 -36.59
C TYR A 58 -2.15 2.43 -37.71
N GLU A 59 -2.50 1.17 -37.96
CA GLU A 59 -3.58 0.82 -38.87
C GLU A 59 -4.92 1.13 -38.18
N LYS A 60 -5.70 2.03 -38.77
CA LYS A 60 -7.03 2.33 -38.27
C LYS A 60 -7.94 1.15 -38.62
N PHE A 61 -8.30 0.36 -37.61
CA PHE A 61 -9.37 -0.61 -37.75
C PHE A 61 -10.71 0.12 -37.83
N SER A 62 -11.43 -0.06 -38.94
CA SER A 62 -12.81 0.37 -39.06
C SER A 62 -13.72 -0.60 -38.31
N TYR A 63 -14.36 -0.14 -37.24
CA TYR A 63 -15.30 -0.95 -36.47
C TYR A 63 -16.61 -1.13 -37.26
N ALA A 64 -16.81 -2.33 -37.82
CA ALA A 64 -17.96 -2.66 -38.66
C ALA A 64 -19.19 -3.15 -37.87
N ALA A 65 -19.21 -3.01 -36.53
CA ALA A 65 -20.34 -3.49 -35.73
C ALA A 65 -21.55 -2.56 -35.70
N ALA A 66 -21.51 -1.44 -36.42
CA ALA A 66 -22.68 -0.58 -36.59
C ALA A 66 -23.84 -1.29 -37.34
N GLU A 67 -23.52 -2.30 -38.16
CA GLU A 67 -24.50 -3.14 -38.86
C GLU A 67 -24.91 -4.39 -38.06
N LEU A 68 -24.22 -4.67 -36.95
CA LEU A 68 -24.57 -5.76 -36.04
C LEU A 68 -25.74 -5.33 -35.14
N ARG A 69 -26.56 -6.30 -34.75
CA ARG A 69 -27.63 -6.07 -33.76
C ARG A 69 -27.01 -5.56 -32.46
N ASP A 70 -27.68 -4.60 -31.84
CA ASP A 70 -27.31 -4.07 -30.54
C ASP A 70 -27.29 -5.20 -29.48
N PRO A 71 -26.13 -5.51 -28.88
CA PRO A 71 -26.00 -6.55 -27.86
C PRO A 71 -26.69 -6.20 -26.54
N PHE A 72 -27.12 -4.95 -26.35
CA PHE A 72 -27.83 -4.48 -25.15
C PHE A 72 -29.34 -4.40 -25.35
N VAL A 73 -29.86 -4.68 -26.55
CA VAL A 73 -31.29 -4.84 -26.75
C VAL A 73 -31.68 -6.27 -26.40
N PRO A 74 -32.50 -6.47 -25.35
CA PRO A 74 -32.92 -7.81 -24.93
C PRO A 74 -33.56 -8.53 -26.11
N THR A 75 -33.15 -9.78 -26.32
CA THR A 75 -33.78 -10.65 -27.30
C THR A 75 -35.21 -10.88 -26.81
N VAL A 76 -36.21 -10.56 -27.64
CA VAL A 76 -37.65 -10.67 -27.32
C VAL A 76 -38.11 -12.14 -27.25
N ILE A 77 -37.21 -13.05 -26.91
CA ILE A 77 -37.57 -14.36 -26.42
C ILE A 77 -37.90 -14.08 -24.97
N ASP A 78 -39.19 -14.15 -24.63
CA ASP A 78 -39.66 -14.31 -23.25
C ASP A 78 -38.92 -15.52 -22.67
N VAL A 79 -37.72 -15.30 -22.16
CA VAL A 79 -37.17 -16.11 -21.09
C VAL A 79 -38.17 -15.84 -19.98
N PRO A 80 -38.99 -16.83 -19.57
CA PRO A 80 -39.83 -16.65 -18.41
C PRO A 80 -38.90 -16.10 -17.33
N GLU A 81 -39.25 -14.95 -16.74
CA GLU A 81 -38.57 -14.53 -15.53
C GLU A 81 -38.49 -15.78 -14.65
N PRO A 82 -37.29 -16.18 -14.19
CA PRO A 82 -37.21 -17.31 -13.29
C PRO A 82 -38.25 -17.04 -12.21
N GLU A 83 -39.22 -17.95 -12.08
CA GLU A 83 -40.26 -17.81 -11.06
C GLU A 83 -39.55 -17.39 -9.78
N PRO A 84 -40.01 -16.33 -9.08
CA PRO A 84 -39.33 -15.86 -7.88
C PRO A 84 -39.12 -17.09 -7.01
N GLU A 85 -37.86 -17.48 -6.85
CA GLU A 85 -37.50 -18.67 -6.09
C GLU A 85 -38.28 -18.57 -4.79
N GLN A 86 -39.06 -19.62 -4.49
CA GLN A 86 -39.93 -19.62 -3.32
C GLN A 86 -39.07 -19.21 -2.15
N VAL A 87 -39.35 -18.02 -1.61
CA VAL A 87 -38.63 -17.48 -0.48
C VAL A 87 -38.83 -18.49 0.63
N VAL A 88 -37.80 -19.29 0.89
CA VAL A 88 -37.82 -20.16 2.05
C VAL A 88 -37.71 -19.18 3.20
N ASP A 89 -38.85 -18.86 3.81
CA ASP A 89 -38.91 -18.14 5.07
C ASP A 89 -38.23 -19.03 6.11
N ASN A 90 -36.90 -18.93 6.16
CA ASN A 90 -36.06 -19.65 7.09
C ASN A 90 -36.23 -19.11 8.52
N GLY A 91 -37.11 -18.11 8.74
CA GLY A 91 -37.30 -17.43 10.03
C GLY A 91 -36.10 -16.58 10.45
N ILE A 92 -35.05 -16.51 9.63
CA ILE A 92 -33.85 -15.71 9.86
C ILE A 92 -34.17 -14.27 9.47
N GLN A 93 -34.13 -13.37 10.45
CA GLN A 93 -34.40 -11.96 10.24
C GLN A 93 -33.64 -11.14 11.28
N PRO A 94 -33.13 -9.95 10.90
CA PRO A 94 -32.56 -9.03 11.87
C PRO A 94 -33.57 -8.65 12.96
N ASN A 95 -33.15 -8.76 14.22
CA ASN A 95 -33.98 -8.30 15.33
C ASN A 95 -33.93 -6.77 15.41
N GLU A 96 -34.94 -6.09 14.89
CA GLU A 96 -35.04 -4.62 14.93
C GLU A 96 -35.54 -4.06 16.27
N ASN A 97 -36.07 -4.91 17.16
CA ASN A 97 -36.62 -4.49 18.44
C ASN A 97 -35.56 -4.26 19.52
N ARG A 98 -34.30 -4.64 19.27
CA ARG A 98 -33.18 -4.41 20.20
C ARG A 98 -32.57 -3.04 19.99
N MET A 99 -31.98 -2.49 21.05
CA MET A 99 -31.12 -1.33 20.91
C MET A 99 -29.86 -1.70 20.13
N LYS A 100 -29.50 -0.86 19.15
CA LYS A 100 -28.26 -1.02 18.38
C LYS A 100 -27.06 -0.58 19.22
N GLU A 101 -25.96 -1.31 19.09
CA GLU A 101 -24.67 -0.98 19.69
C GLU A 101 -23.91 0.03 18.84
N ILE A 102 -22.93 0.70 19.44
CA ILE A 102 -22.16 1.77 18.78
C ILE A 102 -21.41 1.22 17.55
N LEU A 103 -20.87 0.00 17.65
CA LEU A 103 -20.08 -0.64 16.59
C LEU A 103 -20.90 -1.12 15.39
N GLU A 104 -22.23 -1.09 15.48
CA GLU A 104 -23.12 -1.41 14.36
C GLU A 104 -23.34 -0.23 13.41
N ASN A 105 -22.80 0.94 13.73
CA ASN A 105 -22.81 2.09 12.83
C ASN A 105 -21.67 2.05 11.81
N TYR A 106 -20.76 1.08 11.92
CA TYR A 106 -19.58 0.97 11.08
C TYR A 106 -19.63 -0.29 10.21
N PRO A 107 -19.12 -0.25 8.97
CA PRO A 107 -18.87 -1.44 8.17
C PRO A 107 -17.91 -2.40 8.88
N LEU A 108 -18.12 -3.70 8.77
CA LEU A 108 -17.24 -4.68 9.42
C LEU A 108 -15.79 -4.58 8.94
N GLY A 109 -15.57 -4.27 7.65
CA GLY A 109 -14.23 -4.10 7.09
C GLY A 109 -13.45 -2.89 7.61
N ASP A 110 -14.15 -1.93 8.24
CA ASP A 110 -13.56 -0.74 8.82
C ASP A 110 -13.22 -0.92 10.32
N LEU A 111 -13.69 -2.02 10.92
CA LEU A 111 -13.45 -2.37 12.31
C LEU A 111 -12.20 -3.23 12.43
N GLN A 112 -11.33 -2.90 13.38
CA GLN A 112 -10.06 -3.59 13.59
C GLN A 112 -10.05 -4.28 14.95
N TYR A 113 -9.84 -5.59 14.95
CA TYR A 113 -9.64 -6.34 16.19
C TYR A 113 -8.20 -6.14 16.67
N VAL A 114 -8.01 -5.46 17.80
CA VAL A 114 -6.67 -5.12 18.31
C VAL A 114 -6.16 -6.07 19.39
N GLY A 115 -7.00 -6.97 19.90
CA GLY A 115 -6.63 -8.00 20.86
C GLY A 115 -7.63 -8.16 22.00
N THR A 116 -7.27 -8.96 22.99
CA THR A 116 -8.10 -9.23 24.17
C THR A 116 -7.62 -8.45 25.40
N LEU A 117 -8.56 -8.21 26.31
CA LEU A 117 -8.28 -7.74 27.67
C LEU A 117 -9.00 -8.69 28.63
N GLU A 118 -8.22 -9.45 29.39
CA GLU A 118 -8.75 -10.29 30.46
C GLU A 118 -8.68 -9.55 31.79
N GLN A 119 -9.83 -9.44 32.46
CA GLN A 119 -9.92 -8.83 33.78
C GLN A 119 -10.79 -9.74 34.67
N GLU A 120 -12.02 -9.33 35.01
CA GLU A 120 -13.02 -10.24 35.60
C GLU A 120 -13.71 -11.13 34.55
N SER A 121 -13.63 -10.72 33.29
CA SER A 121 -14.18 -11.42 32.13
C SER A 121 -13.30 -11.13 30.91
N LEU A 122 -13.42 -11.96 29.88
CA LEU A 122 -12.71 -11.76 28.62
C LEU A 122 -13.41 -10.67 27.78
N TRP A 123 -12.67 -9.64 27.40
CA TRP A 123 -13.12 -8.58 26.50
C TRP A 123 -12.31 -8.63 25.22
N ALA A 124 -12.96 -8.44 24.07
CA ALA A 124 -12.30 -8.10 22.82
C ALA A 124 -12.23 -6.58 22.68
N LEU A 125 -11.11 -6.09 22.17
CA LEU A 125 -10.87 -4.68 21.89
C LEU A 125 -11.03 -4.45 20.39
N ILE A 126 -11.98 -3.61 20.01
CA ILE A 126 -12.26 -3.24 18.62
C ILE A 126 -11.94 -1.76 18.44
N ARG A 127 -11.06 -1.45 17.50
CA ARG A 127 -10.81 -0.08 17.06
C ARG A 127 -11.76 0.27 15.92
N ALA A 128 -12.54 1.33 16.11
CA ALA A 128 -13.41 1.89 15.09
C ALA A 128 -12.64 2.92 14.21
N PRO A 129 -13.21 3.35 13.07
CA PRO A 129 -12.57 4.30 12.13
C PRO A 129 -12.27 5.66 12.73
N ASP A 130 -13.02 6.05 13.76
CA ASP A 130 -12.80 7.25 14.57
C ASP A 130 -11.60 7.13 15.53
N SER A 131 -10.86 6.02 15.45
CA SER A 131 -9.74 5.64 16.33
C SER A 131 -10.14 5.36 17.78
N THR A 132 -11.43 5.29 18.09
CA THR A 132 -11.93 4.92 19.41
C THR A 132 -11.82 3.40 19.59
N ILE A 133 -11.35 2.97 20.77
CA ILE A 133 -11.32 1.55 21.14
C ILE A 133 -12.55 1.23 21.99
N HIS A 134 -13.39 0.32 21.49
CA HIS A 134 -14.54 -0.22 22.17
C HIS A 134 -14.22 -1.60 22.74
N ARG A 135 -14.79 -1.90 23.91
CA ARG A 135 -14.71 -3.22 24.54
C ARG A 135 -16.00 -3.96 24.27
N VAL A 136 -15.90 -5.20 23.81
CA VAL A 136 -17.05 -6.07 23.52
C VAL A 136 -16.85 -7.47 24.07
N GLN A 137 -17.95 -8.18 24.29
CA GLN A 137 -17.99 -9.55 24.78
C GLN A 137 -18.78 -10.44 23.84
N ILE A 138 -18.76 -11.74 24.11
CA ILE A 138 -19.63 -12.72 23.44
C ILE A 138 -21.10 -12.29 23.62
N GLY A 139 -21.84 -12.27 22.53
CA GLY A 139 -23.24 -11.84 22.47
C GLY A 139 -23.44 -10.38 22.04
N ASN A 140 -22.38 -9.54 22.07
CA ASN A 140 -22.45 -8.19 21.53
C ASN A 140 -22.51 -8.17 20.00
N TYR A 141 -22.84 -7.02 19.44
CA TYR A 141 -23.05 -6.84 18.01
C TYR A 141 -22.12 -5.78 17.41
N MET A 142 -21.61 -6.06 16.21
CA MET A 142 -20.81 -5.11 15.44
C MET A 142 -20.98 -5.33 13.94
N GLY A 143 -20.68 -4.28 13.16
CA GLY A 143 -20.88 -4.31 11.72
C GLY A 143 -22.31 -4.00 11.31
N LEU A 144 -22.49 -3.59 10.06
CA LEU A 144 -23.79 -3.22 9.48
C LEU A 144 -24.76 -4.42 9.32
N ASN A 145 -24.25 -5.64 9.24
CA ASN A 145 -25.03 -6.86 8.99
C ASN A 145 -25.44 -7.58 10.28
N HIS A 146 -25.67 -6.85 11.37
CA HIS A 146 -26.06 -7.42 12.67
C HIS A 146 -25.14 -8.55 13.17
N GLY A 147 -23.82 -8.39 12.99
CA GLY A 147 -22.83 -9.41 13.33
C GLY A 147 -22.75 -9.66 14.84
N GLN A 148 -23.30 -10.78 15.31
CA GLN A 148 -23.22 -11.18 16.71
C GLN A 148 -21.90 -11.89 16.99
N ILE A 149 -21.18 -11.46 18.03
CA ILE A 149 -19.93 -12.10 18.45
C ILE A 149 -20.25 -13.44 19.10
N VAL A 150 -19.78 -14.53 18.50
CA VAL A 150 -20.02 -15.90 18.99
C VAL A 150 -18.80 -16.49 19.70
N ALA A 151 -17.59 -16.08 19.32
CA ALA A 151 -16.36 -16.53 19.95
C ALA A 151 -15.27 -15.46 19.90
N ILE A 152 -14.45 -15.41 20.94
CA ILE A 152 -13.29 -14.51 21.06
C ILE A 152 -12.07 -15.39 21.34
N SER A 153 -11.01 -15.22 20.56
CA SER A 153 -9.71 -15.88 20.76
C SER A 153 -8.59 -14.85 20.66
N GLU A 154 -7.38 -15.22 21.08
CA GLU A 154 -6.21 -14.31 21.02
C GLU A 154 -5.86 -13.88 19.60
N THR A 155 -6.08 -14.73 18.61
CA THR A 155 -5.69 -14.49 17.22
C THR A 155 -6.82 -13.99 16.34
N GLN A 156 -8.07 -14.28 16.70
CA GLN A 156 -9.23 -13.94 15.87
C GLN A 156 -10.51 -13.80 16.68
N LEU A 157 -11.47 -13.07 16.11
CA LEU A 157 -12.82 -12.90 16.63
C LEU A 157 -13.82 -13.45 15.61
N THR A 158 -14.74 -14.30 16.06
CA THR A 158 -15.74 -14.93 15.18
C THR A 158 -17.12 -14.33 15.44
N LEU A 159 -17.81 -13.99 14.35
CA LEU A 159 -19.14 -13.40 14.34
C LEU A 159 -20.09 -14.21 13.45
N LYS A 160 -21.37 -14.13 13.76
CA LYS A 160 -22.46 -14.57 12.90
C LYS A 160 -23.21 -13.34 12.38
N GLU A 161 -23.09 -13.05 11.09
CA GLU A 161 -23.77 -11.96 10.38
C GLU A 161 -25.08 -12.43 9.75
N ILE A 162 -26.05 -11.53 9.67
CA ILE A 162 -27.30 -11.73 8.93
C ILE A 162 -27.23 -10.85 7.68
N VAL A 163 -27.01 -11.47 6.52
CA VAL A 163 -26.81 -10.78 5.24
C VAL A 163 -28.04 -10.94 4.36
N PRO A 164 -28.54 -9.87 3.70
CA PRO A 164 -29.63 -9.99 2.75
C PRO A 164 -29.20 -10.81 1.52
N GLU A 165 -29.99 -11.81 1.15
CA GLU A 165 -29.76 -12.67 -0.02
C GLU A 165 -31.06 -12.79 -0.82
N GLY A 166 -31.10 -12.17 -2.00
CA GLY A 166 -32.31 -12.11 -2.83
C GLY A 166 -33.48 -11.47 -2.08
N ASN A 167 -34.54 -12.27 -1.87
CA ASN A 167 -35.76 -11.85 -1.17
C ASN A 167 -35.78 -12.25 0.32
N GLY A 168 -34.67 -12.76 0.88
CA GLY A 168 -34.57 -13.23 2.26
C GLY A 168 -33.27 -12.82 2.96
N TYR A 169 -32.97 -13.49 4.07
CA TYR A 169 -31.72 -13.33 4.82
C TYR A 169 -31.00 -14.67 5.01
N ASN A 170 -29.68 -14.61 5.07
CA ASN A 170 -28.81 -15.75 5.31
C ASN A 170 -27.86 -15.46 6.47
N GLU A 171 -27.56 -16.47 7.29
CA GLU A 171 -26.56 -16.40 8.34
C GLU A 171 -25.18 -16.76 7.77
N ARG A 172 -24.22 -15.84 7.89
CA ARG A 172 -22.83 -16.06 7.49
C ARG A 172 -21.91 -15.99 8.70
N GLU A 173 -21.05 -16.99 8.87
CA GLU A 173 -19.96 -16.93 9.83
C GLU A 173 -18.78 -16.14 9.23
N THR A 174 -18.33 -15.11 9.95
CA THR A 174 -17.25 -14.22 9.54
C THR A 174 -16.22 -14.13 10.65
N THR A 175 -14.94 -14.14 10.28
CA THR A 175 -13.82 -14.07 11.23
C THR A 175 -13.01 -12.80 10.98
N VAL A 176 -12.72 -12.06 12.05
CA VAL A 176 -11.86 -10.87 12.04
C VAL A 176 -10.54 -11.24 12.72
N PRO A 177 -9.42 -11.31 11.99
CA PRO A 177 -8.11 -11.59 12.57
C PRO A 177 -7.63 -10.41 13.42
N VAL A 178 -6.78 -10.70 14.40
CA VAL A 178 -6.10 -9.66 15.18
C VAL A 178 -5.15 -8.87 14.28
N VAL A 179 -5.09 -7.55 14.47
CA VAL A 179 -4.15 -6.70 13.73
C VAL A 179 -2.73 -7.03 14.16
N GLU A 180 -1.93 -7.54 13.23
CA GLU A 180 -0.49 -7.70 13.40
C GLU A 180 0.19 -6.33 13.33
N ILE A 181 0.89 -5.97 14.40
CA ILE A 181 1.77 -4.79 14.43
C ILE A 181 3.12 -5.18 13.82
N ASN A 182 3.39 -4.69 12.61
CA ASN A 182 4.72 -4.73 11.97
C ASN A 182 5.57 -3.52 12.37
#